data_AF-A0A522MIM9-F1
#
_entry.id   AF-A0A522MIM9-F1
#
_cell.length_a   1.000
_cell.length_b   1.000
_cell.length_c   1.000
_cell.angle_alpha   90.00
_cell.angle_beta   90.00
_cell.angle_gamma   90.00
#
_symmetry.space_group_name_H-M   'P 1'
#
loop_
_entity.id
_entity.type
_entity.pdbx_description
1 polymer ?
#
loop_
_entity_poly.entity_id
_entity_poly.type
_entity_poly.pdbx_seq_one_letter_code
_entity_poly.pdbx_strand_id
1 'polypeptide(L)'
;MKVDVTRNETIVFPLERRAVLQTYSEFSDLPQDGPQLLVYSFYEIVVEKTLAVTDKARREPRDLYDLWFILDQRHVEHPEELVDGLNRKLGSREGRANDVLADGLAAAEARLRQTWDARLGNQVEMLPGFDDCHRDVRKLMTDFDNLRDVKAVNK
;
A
#
# COMPACT_ATOMS: atom_id res chain seq x y z
N MET A 1 22.40 1.71 -6.78
CA MET A 1 21.03 2.28 -6.81
C MET A 1 20.24 1.53 -7.88
N LYS A 2 19.06 1.00 -7.55
CA LYS A 2 18.13 0.43 -8.53
C LYS A 2 17.01 1.44 -8.78
N VAL A 3 16.65 1.64 -10.04
CA VAL A 3 15.54 2.51 -10.45
C VAL A 3 14.58 1.67 -11.28
N ASP A 4 13.32 1.66 -10.88
CA ASP A 4 12.24 1.00 -11.61
C ASP A 4 11.32 2.10 -12.20
N VAL A 5 10.93 1.96 -13.47
CA VAL A 5 10.05 2.92 -14.17
C VAL A 5 8.86 2.15 -14.72
N THR A 6 7.66 2.49 -14.24
CA THR A 6 6.40 1.91 -14.70
C THR A 6 5.86 2.70 -15.89
N ARG A 7 5.35 1.99 -16.91
CA ARG A 7 4.63 2.60 -18.04
C ARG A 7 3.15 2.28 -17.95
N ASN A 8 2.31 3.19 -18.44
CA ASN A 8 0.86 3.03 -18.54
C ASN A 8 0.16 2.82 -17.19
N GLU A 9 0.71 3.41 -16.12
CA GLU A 9 0.07 3.37 -14.81
C GLU A 9 -1.16 4.29 -14.77
N THR A 10 -2.30 3.75 -14.36
CA THR A 10 -3.53 4.53 -14.19
C THR A 10 -3.51 5.18 -12.81
N ILE A 11 -3.13 6.46 -12.71
CA ILE A 11 -3.18 7.21 -11.46
C ILE A 11 -4.64 7.64 -11.20
N VAL A 12 -5.19 7.33 -10.02
CA VAL A 12 -6.61 7.55 -9.71
C VAL A 12 -6.86 8.68 -8.73
N PHE A 13 -5.85 9.08 -7.95
CA PHE A 13 -5.87 10.27 -7.10
C PHE A 13 -4.93 11.37 -7.62
N PRO A 14 -5.19 12.65 -7.30
CA PRO A 14 -4.28 13.74 -7.66
C PRO A 14 -2.86 13.52 -7.07
N LEU A 15 -1.84 13.90 -7.84
CA LEU A 15 -0.47 13.93 -7.35
C LEU A 15 -0.28 15.07 -6.35
N GLU A 16 0.62 14.86 -5.38
CA GLU A 16 0.91 15.82 -4.33
C GLU A 16 2.34 16.35 -4.45
N ARG A 17 2.55 17.62 -4.08
CA ARG A 17 3.91 18.15 -3.87
C ARG A 17 4.30 17.95 -2.42
N ARG A 18 5.40 17.24 -2.19
CA ARG A 18 5.94 16.99 -0.85
C ARG A 18 7.41 17.39 -0.79
N ALA A 19 7.79 17.99 0.33
CA ALA A 19 9.17 18.26 0.67
C ALA A 19 9.93 16.95 0.92
N VAL A 20 11.19 16.88 0.49
CA VAL A 20 12.10 15.83 0.99
C VAL A 20 12.34 16.05 2.48
N LEU A 21 12.15 15.01 3.29
CA LEU A 21 12.46 15.05 4.71
C LEU A 21 13.98 15.07 4.92
N GLN A 22 14.47 16.10 5.61
CA GLN A 22 15.86 16.22 5.99
C GLN A 22 16.10 15.48 7.31
N THR A 23 16.64 14.27 7.23
CA THR A 23 16.92 13.44 8.42
C THR A 23 18.39 13.40 8.81
N TYR A 24 19.29 13.92 7.97
CA TYR A 24 20.74 13.99 8.21
C TYR A 24 21.20 15.45 8.20
N SER A 25 22.08 15.79 9.14
CA SER A 25 22.64 17.13 9.30
C SER A 25 23.42 17.63 8.08
N GLU A 26 24.00 16.71 7.32
CA GLU A 26 24.84 16.94 6.15
C GLU A 26 24.07 17.56 4.98
N PHE A 27 22.73 17.51 5.02
CA PHE A 27 21.85 18.14 4.03
C PHE A 27 21.29 19.49 4.47
N SER A 28 21.94 20.17 5.41
CA SER A 28 21.52 21.49 5.91
C SER A 28 21.58 22.61 4.87
N ASP A 29 22.23 22.37 3.73
CA ASP A 29 22.31 23.29 2.59
C ASP A 29 21.06 23.28 1.70
N LEU A 30 20.18 22.29 1.85
CA LEU A 30 18.88 22.25 1.18
C LEU A 30 17.92 23.28 1.79
N PRO A 31 16.98 23.86 1.01
CA PRO A 31 15.96 24.79 1.52
C PRO A 31 15.22 24.20 2.73
N GLN A 32 14.78 25.03 3.68
CA GLN A 32 14.03 24.56 4.87
C GLN A 32 12.76 23.78 4.50
N ASP A 33 12.08 24.19 3.43
CA ASP A 33 10.91 23.48 2.89
C ASP A 33 11.30 22.31 1.97
N GLY A 34 12.59 21.97 1.89
CA GLY A 34 13.19 20.95 1.04
C GLY A 34 12.98 21.18 -0.47
N PRO A 35 13.69 20.43 -1.33
CA PRO A 35 13.26 20.28 -2.71
C PRO A 35 11.87 19.63 -2.75
N GLN A 36 10.96 20.21 -3.53
CA GLN A 36 9.58 19.75 -3.69
C GLN A 36 9.49 18.69 -4.78
N LEU A 37 9.08 17.47 -4.41
CA LEU A 37 8.87 16.37 -5.34
C LEU A 37 7.39 16.19 -5.62
N LEU A 38 7.06 15.86 -6.87
CA LEU A 38 5.72 15.43 -7.25
C LEU A 38 5.63 13.93 -6.95
N VAL A 39 4.77 13.56 -6.00
CA VAL A 39 4.64 12.20 -5.47
C VAL A 39 3.19 11.73 -5.54
N TYR A 40 3.01 10.41 -5.38
CA TYR A 40 1.69 9.84 -5.16
C TYR A 40 1.08 10.37 -3.88
N SER A 41 -0.23 10.60 -3.90
CA SER A 41 -0.98 10.91 -2.69
C SER A 41 -0.94 9.72 -1.73
N PHE A 42 -1.25 10.00 -0.47
CA PHE A 42 -1.40 8.96 0.54
C PHE A 42 -2.38 7.86 0.08
N TYR A 43 -3.55 8.25 -0.43
CA TYR A 43 -4.58 7.33 -0.93
C TYR A 43 -4.07 6.47 -2.09
N GLU A 44 -3.34 7.05 -3.04
CA GLU A 44 -2.75 6.32 -4.17
C GLU A 44 -1.73 5.27 -3.70
N ILE A 45 -0.89 5.62 -2.71
CA ILE A 45 0.08 4.68 -2.12
C ILE A 45 -0.63 3.49 -1.47
N VAL A 46 -1.64 3.74 -0.63
CA VAL A 46 -2.38 2.67 0.06
C VAL A 46 -3.08 1.75 -0.94
N VAL A 47 -3.69 2.32 -1.99
CA VAL A 47 -4.32 1.53 -3.06
C VAL A 47 -3.30 0.67 -3.79
N GLU A 48 -2.16 1.22 -4.22
CA GLU A 48 -1.15 0.41 -4.93
C GLU A 48 -0.54 -0.68 -4.06
N LYS A 49 -0.27 -0.39 -2.78
CA LYS A 49 0.25 -1.38 -1.83
C LYS A 49 -0.74 -2.51 -1.59
N THR A 50 -2.02 -2.18 -1.43
CA THR A 50 -3.12 -3.15 -1.31
C THR A 50 -3.19 -4.05 -2.54
N LEU A 51 -3.08 -3.47 -3.73
CA LEU A 51 -3.13 -4.25 -4.97
C LEU A 51 -1.87 -5.07 -5.22
N ALA A 52 -0.71 -4.63 -4.74
CA ALA A 52 0.56 -5.34 -4.89
C ALA A 52 0.64 -6.56 -3.98
N VAL A 53 0.25 -6.42 -2.71
CA VAL A 53 0.33 -7.52 -1.71
C VAL A 53 -0.67 -8.64 -2.02
N THR A 54 -1.78 -8.33 -2.67
CA THR A 54 -2.80 -9.29 -3.11
C THR A 54 -2.54 -9.87 -4.50
N ASP A 55 -1.63 -9.29 -5.28
CA ASP A 55 -1.30 -9.76 -6.62
C ASP A 55 -0.32 -10.94 -6.58
N LYS A 56 -0.71 -12.04 -7.24
CA LYS A 56 0.08 -13.27 -7.33
C LYS A 56 1.50 -13.03 -7.84
N ALA A 57 1.71 -12.07 -8.73
CA ALA A 57 2.96 -11.80 -9.41
C ALA A 57 3.85 -10.74 -8.70
N ARG A 58 3.31 -9.97 -7.75
CA ARG A 58 4.00 -8.78 -7.20
C ARG A 58 4.17 -8.77 -5.68
N ARG A 59 3.47 -9.65 -4.96
CA ARG A 59 3.49 -9.69 -3.50
C ARG A 59 4.89 -9.85 -2.91
N GLU A 60 5.31 -8.86 -2.14
CA GLU A 60 6.55 -8.87 -1.36
C GLU A 60 6.25 -8.53 0.12
N PRO A 61 7.01 -9.07 1.08
CA PRO A 61 6.84 -8.78 2.51
C PRO A 61 6.78 -7.29 2.85
N ARG A 62 7.55 -6.46 2.15
CA ARG A 62 7.56 -5.01 2.37
C ARG A 62 6.20 -4.35 2.12
N ASP A 63 5.41 -4.84 1.17
CA ASP A 63 4.12 -4.20 0.87
C ASP A 63 3.10 -4.49 1.98
N LEU A 64 3.19 -5.67 2.62
CA LEU A 64 2.44 -5.97 3.85
C LEU A 64 2.90 -5.10 5.02
N TYR A 65 4.23 -4.96 5.21
CA TYR A 65 4.79 -4.11 6.27
C TYR A 65 4.39 -2.64 6.09
N ASP A 66 4.53 -2.10 4.88
CA ASP A 66 4.19 -0.71 4.56
C ASP A 66 2.72 -0.42 4.86
N LEU A 67 1.81 -1.33 4.49
CA LEU A 67 0.38 -1.21 4.82
C LEU A 67 0.16 -1.23 6.34
N TRP A 68 0.73 -2.21 7.04
CA TRP A 68 0.60 -2.29 8.50
C TRP A 68 1.11 -1.02 9.17
N PHE A 69 2.30 -0.54 8.80
CA PHE A 69 2.92 0.64 9.37
C PHE A 69 2.12 1.91 9.08
N ILE A 70 1.66 2.09 7.84
CA ILE A 70 0.83 3.23 7.46
C ILE A 70 -0.43 3.28 8.33
N LEU A 71 -1.09 2.15 8.54
CA LEU A 71 -2.38 2.08 9.25
C LEU A 71 -2.23 2.17 10.77
N ASP A 72 -1.21 1.53 11.32
CA ASP A 72 -0.89 1.60 12.75
C ASP A 72 -0.59 3.06 13.17
N GLN A 73 0.10 3.80 12.31
CA GLN A 73 0.51 5.17 12.57
C GLN A 73 -0.51 6.24 12.12
N ARG A 74 -1.50 5.86 11.31
CA ARG A 74 -2.51 6.76 10.72
C ARG A 74 -3.86 6.06 10.65
N HIS A 75 -4.84 6.56 11.40
CA HIS A 75 -6.23 6.24 11.11
C HIS A 75 -6.58 6.76 9.71
N VAL A 76 -7.10 5.88 8.84
CA VAL A 76 -7.62 6.29 7.53
C VAL A 76 -8.88 7.12 7.76
N GLU A 77 -8.83 8.40 7.44
CA GLU A 77 -9.94 9.34 7.65
C GLU A 77 -11.12 9.07 6.70
N HIS A 78 -10.82 8.70 5.45
CA HIS A 78 -11.82 8.50 4.38
C HIS A 78 -11.70 7.13 3.69
N PRO A 79 -12.10 6.03 4.36
CA PRO A 79 -12.03 4.68 3.79
C PRO A 79 -12.87 4.52 2.51
N GLU A 80 -13.94 5.29 2.35
CA GLU A 80 -14.78 5.32 1.16
C GLU A 80 -14.03 5.77 -0.10
N GLU A 81 -13.10 6.71 0.02
CA GLU A 81 -12.27 7.20 -1.08
C GLU A 81 -11.26 6.15 -1.52
N LEU A 82 -10.62 5.46 -0.56
CA LEU A 82 -9.73 4.33 -0.85
C LEU A 82 -10.46 3.25 -1.64
N VAL A 83 -11.67 2.91 -1.22
CA VAL A 83 -12.51 1.91 -1.88
C VAL A 83 -12.86 2.32 -3.31
N ASP A 84 -13.15 3.59 -3.57
CA ASP A 84 -13.39 4.07 -4.94
C ASP A 84 -12.13 3.98 -5.80
N GLY A 85 -10.97 4.31 -5.24
CA GLY A 85 -9.67 4.13 -5.89
C GLY A 85 -9.38 2.66 -6.22
N LEU A 86 -9.61 1.75 -5.26
CA LEU A 86 -9.47 0.30 -5.43
C LEU A 86 -10.36 -0.22 -6.55
N ASN A 87 -11.65 0.15 -6.55
CA ASN A 87 -12.60 -0.28 -7.57
C ASN A 87 -12.18 0.22 -8.97
N ARG A 88 -11.73 1.46 -9.09
CA ARG A 88 -11.24 2.01 -10.37
C ARG A 88 -10.01 1.26 -10.88
N LYS A 89 -9.04 0.96 -10.00
CA LYS A 89 -7.80 0.25 -10.36
C LYS A 89 -8.03 -1.23 -10.64
N LEU A 90 -8.89 -1.91 -9.89
CA LEU A 90 -9.24 -3.31 -10.15
C LEU A 90 -10.04 -3.43 -11.45
N GLY A 91 -10.98 -2.51 -11.68
CA GLY A 91 -11.76 -2.44 -12.92
C GLY A 91 -10.92 -2.14 -14.16
N SER A 92 -9.77 -1.47 -14.01
CA SER A 92 -8.83 -1.23 -15.12
C SER A 92 -7.86 -2.39 -15.37
N ARG A 93 -7.82 -3.42 -14.51
CA ARG A 93 -6.93 -4.58 -14.62
C ARG A 93 -7.71 -5.78 -15.13
N GLU A 94 -7.25 -6.37 -16.23
CA GLU A 94 -7.90 -7.52 -16.86
C GLU A 94 -8.07 -8.67 -15.87
N GLY A 95 -9.31 -9.15 -15.72
CA GLY A 95 -9.66 -10.28 -14.86
C GLY A 95 -9.65 -10.01 -13.35
N ARG A 96 -9.37 -8.78 -12.90
CA ARG A 96 -9.24 -8.45 -11.46
C ARG A 96 -10.40 -7.66 -10.86
N ALA A 97 -11.39 -7.26 -11.67
CA ALA A 97 -12.49 -6.40 -11.22
C ALA A 97 -13.26 -6.96 -10.00
N ASN A 98 -13.38 -8.28 -9.91
CA ASN A 98 -14.10 -8.99 -8.85
C ASN A 98 -13.17 -9.64 -7.82
N ASP A 99 -11.89 -9.25 -7.77
CA ASP A 99 -10.96 -9.74 -6.76
C ASP A 99 -11.52 -9.42 -5.36
N VAL A 100 -11.50 -10.41 -4.47
CA VAL A 100 -11.72 -10.24 -3.03
C VAL A 100 -10.34 -10.04 -2.39
N LEU A 101 -10.11 -8.87 -1.78
CA LEU A 101 -8.79 -8.48 -1.29
C LEU A 101 -8.32 -9.38 -0.17
N ALA A 102 -9.23 -9.73 0.76
CA ALA A 102 -8.93 -10.61 1.87
C ALA A 102 -8.49 -12.01 1.41
N ASP A 103 -9.11 -12.54 0.36
CA ASP A 103 -8.74 -13.84 -0.23
C ASP A 103 -7.38 -13.76 -0.94
N GLY A 104 -7.11 -12.66 -1.66
CA GLY A 104 -5.82 -12.41 -2.28
C GLY A 104 -4.67 -12.38 -1.27
N LEU A 105 -4.89 -11.74 -0.11
CA LEU A 105 -3.93 -11.72 0.99
C LEU A 105 -3.78 -13.10 1.65
N ALA A 106 -4.88 -13.80 1.92
CA ALA A 106 -4.85 -15.16 2.47
C ALA A 106 -4.07 -16.12 1.56
N ALA A 107 -4.25 -16.01 0.24
CA ALA A 107 -3.49 -16.78 -0.74
C ALA A 107 -1.99 -16.41 -0.79
N ALA A 108 -1.60 -15.27 -0.24
CA ALA A 108 -0.20 -14.82 -0.14
C ALA A 108 0.49 -15.26 1.14
N GLU A 109 -0.27 -15.60 2.18
CA GLU A 109 0.18 -15.76 3.56
C GLU A 109 1.42 -16.66 3.67
N ALA A 110 1.36 -17.89 3.14
CA ALA A 110 2.45 -18.85 3.29
C ALA A 110 3.79 -18.33 2.74
N ARG A 111 3.77 -17.65 1.58
CA ARG A 111 4.96 -17.09 0.95
C ARG A 111 5.47 -15.87 1.72
N LEU A 112 4.56 -14.97 2.11
CA LEU A 112 4.93 -13.77 2.86
C LEU A 112 5.54 -14.14 4.20
N ARG A 113 4.93 -15.09 4.93
CA ARG A 113 5.45 -15.64 6.17
C ARG A 113 6.83 -16.26 6.00
N GLN A 114 7.01 -17.12 5.00
CA GLN A 114 8.29 -17.77 4.74
C GLN A 114 9.44 -16.79 4.47
N THR A 115 9.12 -15.63 3.89
CA THR A 115 10.12 -14.66 3.42
C THR A 115 10.22 -13.41 4.29
N TRP A 116 9.43 -13.30 5.35
CA TRP A 116 9.29 -12.11 6.19
C TRP A 116 10.64 -11.62 6.74
N ASP A 117 11.27 -12.44 7.59
CA ASP A 117 12.54 -12.09 8.24
C ASP A 117 13.68 -11.92 7.23
N ALA A 118 13.79 -12.84 6.27
CA ALA A 118 14.86 -12.82 5.29
C ALA A 118 14.83 -11.58 4.38
N ARG A 119 13.63 -11.04 4.11
CA ARG A 119 13.47 -9.83 3.28
C ARG A 119 13.55 -8.55 4.09
N LEU A 120 13.02 -8.52 5.32
CA LEU A 120 12.84 -7.28 6.08
C LEU A 120 13.80 -7.10 7.27
N GLY A 121 14.41 -8.16 7.80
CA GLY A 121 15.21 -8.09 9.03
C GLY A 121 16.43 -7.16 8.95
N ASN A 122 16.96 -6.92 7.76
CA ASN A 122 18.05 -5.95 7.53
C ASN A 122 17.55 -4.55 7.11
N GLN A 123 16.26 -4.38 6.90
CA GLN A 123 15.64 -3.13 6.41
C GLN A 123 14.83 -2.42 7.50
N VAL A 124 14.34 -3.17 8.50
CA VAL A 124 13.50 -2.67 9.58
C VAL A 124 14.18 -2.98 10.90
N GLU A 125 14.55 -1.95 11.65
CA GLU A 125 15.33 -2.07 12.90
C GLU A 125 14.61 -2.91 13.97
N MET A 126 13.30 -2.70 14.13
CA MET A 126 12.45 -3.49 15.01
C MET A 126 11.31 -4.10 14.20
N LEU A 127 11.60 -5.21 13.52
CA LEU A 127 10.63 -5.91 12.69
C LEU A 127 9.53 -6.55 13.57
N PRO A 128 8.25 -6.13 13.44
CA PRO A 128 7.14 -6.79 14.12
C PRO A 128 6.95 -8.23 13.65
N GLY A 129 6.30 -9.03 14.50
CA GLY A 129 5.91 -10.39 14.17
C GLY A 129 4.94 -10.43 12.99
N PHE A 130 5.18 -11.34 12.04
CA PHE A 130 4.36 -11.49 10.84
C PHE A 130 2.87 -11.63 11.15
N ASP A 131 2.53 -12.42 12.17
CA ASP A 131 1.13 -12.75 12.51
C ASP A 131 0.31 -11.51 12.89
N ASP A 132 0.90 -10.59 13.64
CA ASP A 132 0.24 -9.36 14.04
C ASP A 132 -0.01 -8.47 12.83
N CYS A 133 1.03 -8.22 12.01
CA CYS A 133 0.90 -7.44 10.79
C CYS A 133 -0.13 -8.03 9.82
N HIS A 134 -0.07 -9.34 9.62
CA HIS A 134 -0.98 -10.04 8.71
C HIS A 134 -2.42 -9.97 9.20
N ARG A 135 -2.67 -10.18 10.50
CA ARG A 135 -4.02 -10.08 11.08
C ARG A 135 -4.61 -8.69 10.88
N ASP A 136 -3.84 -7.66 11.20
CA ASP A 136 -4.34 -6.28 11.19
C ASP A 136 -4.61 -5.80 9.76
N VAL A 137 -3.72 -6.13 8.81
CA VAL A 137 -3.94 -5.83 7.39
C VAL A 137 -5.08 -6.68 6.81
N ARG A 138 -5.24 -7.95 7.22
CA ARG A 138 -6.38 -8.77 6.78
C ARG A 138 -7.72 -8.17 7.22
N LYS A 139 -7.80 -7.65 8.44
CA LYS A 139 -9.00 -6.96 8.93
C LYS A 139 -9.35 -5.76 8.03
N LEU A 140 -8.36 -4.94 7.70
CA LEU A 140 -8.55 -3.83 6.76
C LEU A 140 -9.08 -4.31 5.41
N MET A 141 -8.51 -5.38 4.84
CA MET A 141 -8.96 -5.91 3.55
C MET A 141 -10.42 -6.35 3.61
N THR A 142 -10.82 -6.99 4.71
CA THR A 142 -12.23 -7.35 4.95
C THR A 142 -13.12 -6.11 5.04
N ASP A 143 -12.69 -5.06 5.72
CA ASP A 143 -13.44 -3.80 5.81
C ASP A 143 -13.60 -3.13 4.43
N PHE A 144 -12.54 -3.14 3.60
CA PHE A 144 -12.61 -2.67 2.22
C PHE A 144 -13.53 -3.52 1.35
N ASP A 145 -13.45 -4.84 1.43
CA ASP A 145 -14.33 -5.73 0.67
C ASP A 145 -15.81 -5.49 1.05
N ASN A 146 -16.12 -5.38 2.34
CA ASN A 146 -17.47 -5.05 2.82
C ASN A 146 -17.98 -3.70 2.27
N LEU A 147 -17.14 -2.66 2.29
CA LEU A 147 -17.50 -1.35 1.75
C LEU A 147 -17.69 -1.38 0.23
N ARG A 148 -16.90 -2.18 -0.50
CA ARG A 148 -17.03 -2.40 -1.93
C ARG A 148 -18.37 -3.05 -2.26
N ASP A 149 -18.78 -4.06 -1.50
CA ASP A 149 -20.05 -4.76 -1.67
C ASP A 149 -21.24 -3.83 -1.42
N VAL A 150 -21.21 -3.04 -0.34
CA VAL A 150 -22.27 -2.04 -0.06
C VAL A 150 -22.41 -1.02 -1.19
N LYS A 151 -21.29 -0.55 -1.75
CA LYS A 151 -21.30 0.39 -2.88
C LYS A 151 -21.79 -0.26 -4.18
N ALA A 152 -21.54 -1.56 -4.39
CA ALA A 152 -22.03 -2.28 -5.56
C ALA A 152 -23.56 -2.47 -5.55
N VAL A 153 -24.17 -2.64 -4.37
CA VAL A 153 -25.64 -2.77 -4.21
C VAL A 153 -26.38 -1.44 -4.41
N ASN A 154 -25.74 -0.31 -4.10
CA ASN A 154 -26.35 1.01 -4.16
C ASN A 154 -26.20 1.73 -5.52
N LYS A 155 -25.70 1.03 -6.55
CA LYS A 155 -25.47 1.55 -7.90
C LYS A 155 -26.50 1.00 -8.89
#